data_AF-A0A316QPB4-F1
#
_entry.id   AF-A0A316QPB4-F1
#
_cell.length_a   1.000
_cell.length_b   1.000
_cell.length_c   1.000
_cell.angle_alpha   90.00
_cell.angle_beta   90.00
_cell.angle_gamma   90.00
#
_symmetry.space_group_name_H-M   'P 1'
#
loop_
_entity.id
_entity.type
_entity.pdbx_description
1 polymer ?
#
loop_
_entity_poly.entity_id
_entity_poly.type
_entity_poly.pdbx_seq_one_letter_code
_entity_poly.pdbx_strand_id
1 'polypeptide(L)'
;MRSKEHTVETETILNKLRELMNARNWSVSQLAENADLSAGTIYPWFNKGVHPTPESLDKICKVFGLTINEFYAVDYDELIKAKVDKLIEECKNLNEKQIDFLILTARMLKGQD
;
A
#
# COMPACT_ATOMS: atom_id res chain seq x y z
N MET A 1 21.36 14.00 -16.33
CA MET A 1 22.10 13.28 -15.26
C MET A 1 21.09 12.90 -14.20
N ARG A 2 20.87 11.61 -13.92
CA ARG A 2 20.10 11.18 -12.74
C ARG A 2 20.97 11.47 -11.51
N SER A 3 20.58 12.44 -10.70
CA SER A 3 21.24 12.77 -9.43
C SER A 3 21.22 11.56 -8.50
N LYS A 4 22.23 11.40 -7.64
CA LYS A 4 22.32 10.27 -6.68
C LYS A 4 21.07 10.16 -5.79
N GLU A 5 20.47 11.28 -5.37
CA GLU A 5 19.22 11.33 -4.59
C GLU A 5 18.05 10.61 -5.27
N HIS A 6 17.83 10.88 -6.56
CA HIS A 6 16.68 10.30 -7.28
C HIS A 6 16.82 8.77 -7.48
N THR A 7 18.04 8.25 -7.38
CA THR A 7 18.30 6.80 -7.44
C THR A 7 17.98 6.13 -6.10
N VAL A 8 18.31 6.78 -4.97
CA VAL A 8 17.97 6.30 -3.63
C VAL A 8 16.46 6.27 -3.42
N GLU A 9 15.75 7.32 -3.86
CA GLU A 9 14.28 7.41 -3.81
C GLU A 9 13.61 6.27 -4.59
N THR A 10 14.11 5.97 -5.79
CA THR A 10 13.57 4.88 -6.63
C THR A 10 13.62 3.53 -5.90
N GLU A 11 14.75 3.19 -5.29
CA GLU A 11 14.91 1.87 -4.63
C GLU A 11 13.96 1.73 -3.43
N THR A 12 13.77 2.79 -2.65
CA THR A 12 12.81 2.81 -1.53
C THR A 12 11.38 2.53 -2.01
N ILE A 13 10.96 3.17 -3.11
CA ILE A 13 9.63 2.93 -3.72
C ILE A 13 9.50 1.46 -4.14
N LEU A 14 10.50 0.91 -4.83
CA LEU A 14 10.45 -0.47 -5.31
C LEU A 14 10.46 -1.49 -4.17
N ASN A 15 11.17 -1.22 -3.07
CA ASN A 15 11.16 -2.07 -1.89
C ASN A 15 9.79 -2.07 -1.20
N LYS A 16 9.16 -0.90 -1.01
CA LYS A 16 7.79 -0.82 -0.50
C LYS A 16 6.82 -1.62 -1.37
N LEU A 17 6.96 -1.54 -2.69
CA LEU A 17 6.14 -2.35 -3.60
C LEU A 17 6.37 -3.86 -3.42
N ARG A 18 7.62 -4.31 -3.25
CA ARG A 18 7.95 -5.71 -2.96
C ARG A 18 7.30 -6.19 -1.66
N GLU A 19 7.33 -5.37 -0.60
CA GLU A 19 6.70 -5.70 0.68
C GLU A 19 5.18 -5.87 0.55
N LEU A 20 4.51 -4.92 -0.12
CA LEU A 20 3.07 -4.98 -0.37
C LEU A 20 2.65 -6.20 -1.20
N MET A 21 3.49 -6.59 -2.17
CA MET A 21 3.31 -7.80 -2.97
C MET A 21 3.51 -9.07 -2.12
N ASN A 22 4.58 -9.13 -1.33
CA ASN A 22 4.91 -10.28 -0.49
C ASN A 22 3.80 -10.55 0.54
N ALA A 23 3.25 -9.50 1.16
CA ALA A 23 2.12 -9.61 2.09
C ALA A 23 0.86 -10.25 1.46
N ARG A 24 0.75 -10.26 0.13
CA ARG A 24 -0.36 -10.86 -0.63
C ARG A 24 0.06 -12.06 -1.47
N ASN A 25 1.31 -12.51 -1.37
CA ASN A 25 1.91 -13.53 -2.25
C ASN A 25 1.73 -13.23 -3.76
N TRP A 26 1.86 -11.96 -4.16
CA TRP A 26 1.72 -11.55 -5.55
C TRP A 26 3.04 -11.59 -6.33
N SER A 27 2.97 -12.12 -7.54
CA SER A 27 4.01 -11.98 -8.56
C SER A 27 3.94 -10.62 -9.26
N VAL A 28 5.00 -10.24 -9.97
CA VAL A 28 5.03 -9.02 -10.79
C VAL A 28 3.91 -9.01 -11.84
N SER A 29 3.60 -10.18 -12.41
CA SER A 29 2.50 -10.31 -13.37
C SER A 29 1.15 -10.05 -12.73
N GLN A 30 0.92 -10.56 -11.51
CA GLN A 30 -0.32 -10.32 -10.77
C GLN A 30 -0.46 -8.85 -10.37
N LEU A 31 0.62 -8.20 -9.94
CA LEU A 31 0.60 -6.75 -9.69
C LEU A 31 0.17 -5.98 -10.96
N ALA A 32 0.73 -6.35 -12.11
CA ALA A 32 0.40 -5.73 -13.39
C ALA A 32 -1.07 -5.89 -13.77
N GLU A 33 -1.58 -7.12 -13.69
CA GLU A 33 -2.97 -7.45 -13.99
C GLU A 33 -3.94 -6.71 -13.06
N ASN A 34 -3.70 -6.74 -11.74
CA ASN A 34 -4.58 -6.08 -10.77
C ASN A 34 -4.58 -4.55 -10.94
N ALA A 35 -3.43 -3.95 -11.29
CA ALA A 35 -3.29 -2.50 -11.42
C ALA A 35 -3.67 -1.95 -12.81
N ASP A 36 -4.17 -2.80 -13.72
CA ASP A 36 -4.45 -2.43 -15.12
C ASP A 36 -3.23 -1.77 -15.79
N LEU A 37 -2.09 -2.46 -15.65
CA LEU A 37 -0.80 -2.06 -16.21
C LEU A 37 -0.22 -3.22 -17.03
N SER A 38 0.50 -2.89 -18.11
CA SER A 38 1.16 -3.92 -18.89
C SER A 38 2.37 -4.49 -18.14
N ALA A 39 2.63 -5.79 -18.28
CA ALA A 39 3.85 -6.40 -17.74
C ALA A 39 5.12 -5.70 -18.27
N GLY A 40 5.13 -5.29 -19.55
CA GLY A 40 6.23 -4.53 -20.16
C GLY A 40 6.47 -3.16 -19.51
N THR A 41 5.47 -2.58 -18.85
CA THR A 41 5.58 -1.34 -18.07
C THR A 41 6.27 -1.59 -16.73
N ILE A 42 5.91 -2.67 -16.03
CA ILE A 42 6.33 -2.91 -14.65
C ILE A 42 7.66 -3.66 -14.55
N TYR A 43 7.94 -4.62 -15.43
CA TYR A 43 9.19 -5.39 -15.40
C TYR A 43 10.46 -4.52 -15.38
N PRO A 44 10.57 -3.42 -16.16
CA PRO A 44 11.72 -2.53 -16.11
C PRO A 44 11.95 -1.88 -14.74
N TRP A 45 10.90 -1.67 -13.95
CA TRP A 45 11.03 -1.04 -12.63
C TRP A 45 11.86 -1.93 -11.71
N PHE A 46 11.47 -3.20 -11.56
CA PHE A 46 12.14 -4.14 -10.67
C PHE A 46 13.49 -4.65 -11.21
N ASN A 47 13.63 -4.77 -12.53
CA ASN A 47 14.85 -5.33 -13.14
C ASN A 47 15.92 -4.28 -13.47
N LYS A 48 15.52 -3.02 -13.73
CA LYS A 48 16.42 -1.95 -14.18
C LYS A 48 16.40 -0.72 -13.28
N GLY A 49 15.67 -0.75 -12.16
CA GLY A 49 15.54 0.41 -11.26
C GLY A 49 14.93 1.62 -11.96
N VAL A 50 13.94 1.39 -12.82
CA VAL A 50 13.20 2.48 -13.48
C VAL A 50 12.18 3.03 -12.49
N HIS A 51 12.16 4.36 -12.34
CA HIS A 51 11.22 5.04 -11.45
C HIS A 51 9.80 4.98 -12.04
N PRO A 52 8.78 4.50 -11.30
CA PRO A 52 7.39 4.53 -11.75
C PRO A 52 6.90 5.95 -11.98
N THR A 53 5.98 6.16 -12.92
CA THR A 53 5.31 7.47 -13.03
C THR A 53 4.33 7.66 -11.87
N PRO A 54 4.02 8.90 -11.45
CA PRO A 54 3.01 9.15 -10.42
C PRO A 54 1.65 8.51 -10.73
N GLU A 55 1.24 8.53 -12.00
CA GLU A 55 -0.01 7.89 -12.45
C GLU A 55 0.01 6.37 -12.26
N SER A 56 1.11 5.71 -12.64
CA SER A 56 1.23 4.26 -12.48
C SER A 56 1.29 3.85 -11.02
N LEU A 57 1.95 4.65 -10.19
CA LEU A 57 2.03 4.44 -8.75
C LEU A 57 0.66 4.62 -8.08
N ASP A 58 -0.14 5.61 -8.50
CA ASP A 58 -1.51 5.82 -8.01
C ASP A 58 -2.42 4.62 -8.31
N LYS A 59 -2.36 4.07 -9.53
CA LYS A 59 -3.09 2.83 -9.88
C LYS A 59 -2.72 1.67 -8.96
N ILE A 60 -1.43 1.51 -8.66
CA ILE A 60 -0.96 0.46 -7.76
C ILE A 60 -1.38 0.70 -6.31
N CYS A 61 -1.32 1.95 -5.83
CA CYS A 61 -1.78 2.27 -4.47
C CYS A 61 -3.26 1.90 -4.29
N LYS A 62 -4.09 2.18 -5.30
CA LYS A 62 -5.53 1.83 -5.28
C LYS A 62 -5.79 0.34 -5.12
N VAL A 63 -5.05 -0.54 -5.81
CA VAL A 63 -5.24 -2.00 -5.67
C VAL A 63 -4.85 -2.51 -4.29
N PHE A 64 -3.95 -1.79 -3.60
CA PHE A 64 -3.56 -2.08 -2.23
C PHE A 64 -4.44 -1.41 -1.17
N GLY A 65 -5.44 -0.62 -1.57
CA GLY A 65 -6.30 0.13 -0.66
C GLY A 65 -5.58 1.32 0.00
N LEU A 66 -4.56 1.85 -0.66
CA LEU A 66 -3.74 2.98 -0.22
C LEU A 66 -3.98 4.21 -1.09
N THR A 67 -3.84 5.37 -0.48
CA THR A 67 -3.59 6.63 -1.21
C THR A 67 -2.10 6.78 -1.49
N ILE A 68 -1.74 7.63 -2.44
CA ILE A 68 -0.33 7.92 -2.74
C ILE A 68 0.40 8.52 -1.53
N ASN A 69 -0.29 9.33 -0.71
CA ASN A 69 0.28 9.90 0.52
C ASN A 69 0.56 8.81 1.56
N GLU A 70 -0.36 7.85 1.71
CA GLU A 70 -0.19 6.69 2.59
C GLU A 70 0.96 5.79 2.12
N PHE A 71 1.18 5.66 0.81
CA PHE A 71 2.33 4.93 0.27
C PHE A 71 3.67 5.63 0.59
N TYR A 72 3.70 6.96 0.51
CA TYR A 72 4.90 7.74 0.82
C TYR A 72 5.17 7.93 2.31
N ALA A 73 4.18 7.75 3.19
CA ALA A 73 4.38 7.72 4.64
C ALA A 73 5.54 6.77 4.96
N VAL A 74 6.57 7.28 5.62
CA VAL A 74 7.91 6.69 5.62
C VAL A 74 7.96 5.47 6.55
N ASP A 75 6.98 5.34 7.44
CA ASP A 75 6.90 4.28 8.45
C ASP A 75 5.58 3.50 8.34
N TYR A 76 5.67 2.17 8.40
CA TYR A 76 4.50 1.29 8.48
C TYR A 76 3.67 1.60 9.74
N ASP A 77 4.32 1.98 10.84
CA ASP A 77 3.63 2.38 12.07
C ASP A 77 2.87 3.70 11.87
N GLU A 78 3.42 4.64 11.09
CA GLU A 78 2.70 5.85 10.67
C GLU A 78 1.49 5.52 9.79
N LEU A 79 1.62 4.54 8.89
CA LEU A 79 0.51 4.08 8.06
C LEU A 79 -0.60 3.44 8.92
N ILE A 80 -0.25 2.53 9.84
CA ILE A 80 -1.22 1.92 10.74
C ILE A 80 -1.91 2.99 11.58
N LYS A 81 -1.17 3.96 12.10
CA LYS A 81 -1.73 5.10 12.82
C LYS A 81 -2.73 5.88 11.97
N ALA A 82 -2.39 6.21 10.72
CA ALA A 82 -3.29 6.90 9.81
C ALA A 82 -4.57 6.09 9.52
N LYS A 83 -4.46 4.76 9.36
CA LYS A 83 -5.63 3.88 9.17
C LYS A 83 -6.51 3.81 10.43
N VAL A 84 -5.91 3.78 11.62
CA VAL A 84 -6.64 3.82 12.90
C VAL A 84 -7.35 5.16 13.09
N ASP A 85 -6.70 6.28 12.78
CA ASP A 85 -7.29 7.61 12.83
C ASP A 85 -8.51 7.72 11.90
N LYS A 86 -8.40 7.17 10.68
CA LYS A 86 -9.53 7.09 9.75
C LYS A 86 -10.65 6.22 10.29
N LEU A 87 -10.35 5.06 10.89
CA LEU A 87 -11.37 4.20 11.51
C LEU A 87 -12.13 4.95 12.61
N ILE A 88 -11.43 5.73 13.44
CA ILE A 88 -12.04 6.56 14.49
C ILE A 88 -12.97 7.61 13.87
N GLU A 89 -12.56 8.25 12.77
CA GLU A 89 -13.40 9.23 12.07
C GLU A 89 -14.72 8.61 11.58
N GLU A 90 -14.65 7.45 10.92
CA GLU A 90 -15.83 6.73 10.43
C GLU A 90 -16.74 6.26 11.58
N CYS A 91 -16.17 6.00 12.76
CA CYS A 91 -16.91 5.60 13.95
C CYS A 91 -17.77 6.72 14.56
N LYS A 92 -17.52 8.00 14.24
CA LYS A 92 -18.22 9.15 14.88
C LYS A 92 -19.74 9.13 14.72
N ASN A 93 -20.25 8.48 13.68
CA ASN A 93 -21.68 8.42 13.38
C ASN A 93 -22.34 7.09 13.77
N LEU A 94 -21.60 6.21 14.47
CA LEU A 94 -22.10 4.89 14.88
C LEU A 94 -22.67 4.92 16.30
N ASN A 95 -23.67 4.09 16.54
CA ASN A 95 -24.20 3.86 17.88
C ASN A 95 -23.39 2.79 18.66
N GLU A 96 -23.60 2.72 19.96
CA GLU A 96 -22.90 1.82 20.89
C GLU A 96 -22.87 0.37 20.40
N LYS A 97 -24.00 -0.18 19.94
CA LYS A 97 -24.07 -1.57 19.45
C LYS A 97 -23.22 -1.81 18.20
N GLN A 98 -23.12 -0.81 17.32
CA GLN A 98 -22.30 -0.89 16.11
C GLN A 98 -20.80 -0.82 16.47
N ILE A 99 -20.43 0.01 17.43
CA ILE A 99 -19.06 0.08 17.95
C ILE A 99 -18.68 -1.25 18.64
N ASP A 100 -19.55 -1.82 19.46
CA ASP A 100 -19.33 -3.12 20.10
C ASP A 100 -19.08 -4.23 19.08
N PHE A 101 -19.81 -4.20 17.97
CA PHE A 101 -19.61 -5.16 16.87
C PHE A 101 -18.24 -5.00 16.19
N LEU A 102 -17.77 -3.76 15.96
CA LEU A 102 -16.43 -3.50 15.43
C LEU A 102 -15.35 -3.99 16.39
N ILE A 103 -15.53 -3.77 17.70
CA ILE A 103 -14.63 -4.28 18.74
C ILE A 103 -14.57 -5.81 18.72
N LEU A 104 -15.73 -6.47 18.62
CA LEU A 104 -15.80 -7.93 18.51
C LEU A 104 -15.06 -8.44 17.27
N THR A 105 -15.28 -7.80 16.13
CA THR A 105 -14.61 -8.15 14.86
C THR A 105 -13.10 -8.03 14.99
N ALA A 106 -12.60 -6.94 15.58
CA ALA A 106 -11.17 -6.75 15.81
C ALA A 106 -10.57 -7.83 16.75
N ARG A 107 -11.33 -8.28 17.76
CA ARG A 107 -10.91 -9.40 18.62
C ARG A 107 -10.83 -10.71 17.86
N MET A 108 -11.80 -10.98 16.98
CA MET A 108 -11.81 -12.20 16.16
C MET A 108 -10.59 -12.26 15.23
N LEU A 109 -10.19 -11.13 14.65
CA LEU A 109 -9.00 -11.05 13.80
C LEU A 109 -7.69 -11.32 14.57
N LYS A 110 -7.63 -11.01 15.87
CA LYS A 110 -6.45 -11.31 16.73
C LYS A 110 -6.36 -12.77 17.17
N GLY A 111 -7.43 -13.55 17.05
CA GLY A 111 -7.49 -14.94 17.48
C GLY A 111 -7.24 -15.97 16.37
N GLN A 112 -6.77 -15.53 15.20
CA GLN A 112 -6.47 -16.38 14.04
C GLN A 112 -4.97 -16.60 13.80
N ASP A 113 -4.11 -16.21 14.77
CA ASP A 113 -2.67 -16.53 14.78
C ASP A 113 -2.38 -17.76 15.68
#